data_AF-A0A375DWB7-F1
#
_entry.id   AF-A0A375DWB7-F1
#
_cell.length_a   1.000
_cell.length_b   1.000
_cell.length_c   1.000
_cell.angle_alpha   90.00
_cell.angle_beta   90.00
_cell.angle_gamma   90.00
#
_symmetry.space_group_name_H-M   'P 1'
#
loop_
_entity.id
_entity.type
_entity.pdbx_description
1 polymer ?
#
loop_
_entity_poly.entity_id
_entity_poly.type
_entity_poly.pdbx_seq_one_letter_code
_entity_poly.pdbx_strand_id
1 'polypeptide(L)'
;MSIHPPIRPSDQPSHRSSNTLRRLAALTGALIGLLAAPLAYPPVAMAQPASAAAATATTGTAYDGLPSAQQAALFSRQVASGELARLSDAQVLAVFQALQPDALLKWARAEMNRYPEYEYWMSRQERLNGQWQEQPAKMQIRYRHAPRQLYAKWLPGGAQSGQEILYDETRRKDEMYGHLGGVLGFTSMWIALDGSLARSQSNHTVRDLGFQYVLSMLERDAKSLRAAGLSEKYGKAEIVQEQGVRMVALTWELPAGAPQYYAKRVQLMLDLKHPYIRVETAWDADGNMVEKIVFDKLVRKTFEAAVFDPANPEYRF
;
A
#
# COMPACT_ATOMS: atom_id res chain seq x y z
N MET A 1 -11.08 -10.51 55.39
CA MET A 1 -11.65 -11.86 55.61
C MET A 1 -12.22 -12.32 54.28
N SER A 2 -11.73 -13.32 53.55
CA SER A 2 -10.76 -14.39 53.79
C SER A 2 -10.08 -14.71 52.43
N ILE A 3 -8.75 -14.71 52.33
CA ILE A 3 -7.82 -15.86 52.34
C ILE A 3 -8.05 -16.89 51.20
N HIS A 4 -7.04 -16.99 50.31
CA HIS A 4 -6.87 -17.93 49.18
C HIS A 4 -6.88 -19.43 49.58
N PRO A 5 -6.93 -20.35 48.59
CA PRO A 5 -5.66 -20.98 48.16
C PRO A 5 -5.47 -21.09 46.63
N PRO A 6 -4.23 -21.29 46.16
CA PRO A 6 -3.87 -21.40 44.74
C PRO A 6 -3.91 -22.84 44.22
N ILE A 7 -4.18 -23.03 42.92
CA ILE A 7 -3.99 -24.31 42.23
C ILE A 7 -2.74 -24.23 41.34
N ARG A 8 -1.83 -25.18 41.57
CA ARG A 8 -0.55 -25.40 40.88
C ARG A 8 -0.72 -26.00 39.48
N PRO A 9 0.32 -25.88 38.62
CA PRO A 9 0.35 -26.48 37.28
C PRO A 9 0.67 -27.97 37.37
N SER A 10 0.12 -28.77 36.46
CA SER A 10 0.48 -30.19 36.27
C SER A 10 0.81 -30.47 34.80
N ASP A 11 2.05 -30.93 34.63
CA ASP A 11 2.51 -32.02 33.79
C ASP A 11 2.50 -31.91 32.25
N GLN A 12 3.71 -31.71 31.74
CA GLN A 12 4.19 -32.30 30.49
C GLN A 12 4.03 -33.83 30.52
N PRO A 13 3.89 -34.44 29.34
CA PRO A 13 4.69 -35.60 29.01
C PRO A 13 5.65 -35.28 27.85
N SER A 14 6.91 -35.54 28.13
CA SER A 14 7.94 -35.76 27.13
C SER A 14 7.79 -37.17 26.56
N HIS A 15 7.78 -37.32 25.24
CA HIS A 15 8.29 -38.53 24.59
C HIS A 15 8.97 -38.19 23.27
N ARG A 16 10.27 -38.47 23.27
CA ARG A 16 11.14 -38.68 22.12
C ARG A 16 10.57 -39.81 21.24
N SER A 17 10.68 -39.68 19.93
CA SER A 17 11.77 -40.30 19.14
C SER A 17 11.34 -40.58 17.69
N SER A 18 12.13 -40.04 16.77
CA SER A 18 12.67 -40.67 15.55
C SER A 18 11.73 -41.40 14.60
N ASN A 19 11.70 -40.96 13.34
CA ASN A 19 12.41 -41.62 12.22
C ASN A 19 11.89 -41.08 10.86
N THR A 20 12.71 -40.32 10.14
CA THR A 20 13.59 -40.72 9.01
C THR A 20 12.92 -40.76 7.62
N LEU A 21 13.73 -40.32 6.64
CA LEU A 21 13.63 -40.52 5.18
C LEU A 21 12.52 -39.72 4.47
N ARG A 22 12.78 -38.97 3.38
CA ARG A 22 13.65 -39.29 2.24
C ARG A 22 14.28 -38.04 1.61
N ARG A 23 15.58 -38.12 1.38
CA ARG A 23 16.29 -37.41 0.32
C ARG A 23 15.94 -38.10 -1.01
N LEU A 24 15.67 -37.34 -2.07
CA LEU A 24 15.94 -37.78 -3.44
C LEU A 24 17.03 -36.88 -4.01
N ALA A 25 18.20 -37.48 -4.22
CA ALA A 25 19.19 -37.03 -5.18
C ALA A 25 18.87 -37.72 -6.51
N ALA A 26 18.96 -36.98 -7.61
CA ALA A 26 19.13 -37.55 -8.94
C ALA A 26 20.42 -36.96 -9.53
N LEU A 27 21.32 -37.87 -9.87
CA LEU A 27 22.62 -37.67 -10.52
C LEU A 27 22.60 -38.41 -11.87
N THR A 28 23.60 -38.07 -12.71
CA THR A 28 24.02 -38.65 -14.02
C THR A 28 23.43 -37.99 -15.27
N GLY A 29 24.18 -37.68 -16.33
CA GLY A 29 25.61 -37.82 -16.65
C GLY A 29 25.93 -37.00 -17.92
N ALA A 30 27.07 -36.29 -17.94
CA ALA A 30 28.27 -36.56 -18.74
C ALA A 30 28.17 -36.39 -20.27
N LEU A 31 28.92 -35.44 -20.84
CA LEU A 31 29.77 -35.72 -22.02
C LEU A 31 30.92 -34.71 -22.17
N ILE A 32 32.07 -35.27 -22.58
CA ILE A 32 33.38 -34.67 -22.80
C ILE A 32 33.43 -34.00 -24.17
N GLY A 33 34.13 -32.86 -24.28
CA GLY A 33 34.53 -32.25 -25.55
C GLY A 33 35.75 -31.36 -25.38
N LEU A 34 36.94 -31.92 -25.54
CA LEU A 34 38.17 -31.17 -25.84
C LEU A 34 38.12 -30.76 -27.32
N LEU A 35 38.45 -29.50 -27.63
CA LEU A 35 39.36 -29.11 -28.73
C LEU A 35 39.58 -27.59 -28.82
N ALA A 36 40.86 -27.24 -28.97
CA ALA A 36 41.44 -26.08 -29.65
C ALA A 36 41.20 -24.65 -29.11
N ALA A 37 42.25 -24.12 -28.49
CA ALA A 37 42.48 -22.68 -28.34
C ALA A 37 43.12 -22.09 -29.61
N PRO A 38 42.74 -20.86 -30.01
CA PRO A 38 43.63 -19.94 -30.68
C PRO A 38 44.09 -18.85 -29.70
N LEU A 39 45.39 -18.56 -29.76
CA LEU A 39 46.04 -17.41 -29.11
C LEU A 39 45.41 -16.11 -29.64
N ALA A 40 44.65 -15.42 -28.80
CA ALA A 40 44.22 -14.05 -29.03
C ALA A 40 45.06 -13.11 -28.18
N TYR A 41 45.79 -12.20 -28.83
CA TYR A 41 46.51 -11.11 -28.20
C TYR A 41 45.54 -10.21 -27.41
N PRO A 42 45.88 -9.77 -26.18
CA PRO A 42 45.05 -8.80 -25.49
C PRO A 42 45.15 -7.44 -26.18
N PRO A 43 44.04 -6.73 -26.44
CA PRO A 43 44.13 -5.32 -26.78
C PRO A 43 44.64 -4.55 -25.56
N VAL A 44 45.67 -3.74 -25.78
CA VAL A 44 46.11 -2.71 -24.83
C VAL A 44 44.95 -1.73 -24.66
N ALA A 45 44.20 -1.88 -23.58
CA ALA A 45 43.20 -0.90 -23.19
C ALA A 45 43.94 0.35 -22.73
N MET A 46 43.97 1.36 -23.60
CA MET A 46 44.36 2.71 -23.18
C MET A 46 43.37 3.17 -22.11
N ALA A 47 43.87 3.35 -20.90
CA ALA A 47 43.13 3.94 -19.80
C ALA A 47 42.60 5.31 -20.25
N GLN A 48 41.29 5.39 -20.49
CA GLN A 48 40.60 6.67 -20.52
C GLN A 48 40.77 7.30 -19.13
N PRO A 49 41.16 8.58 -19.03
CA PRO A 49 41.15 9.26 -17.76
C PRO A 49 39.70 9.22 -17.26
N ALA A 50 39.53 8.66 -16.05
CA ALA A 50 38.26 8.68 -15.36
C ALA A 50 37.77 10.13 -15.36
N SER A 51 36.65 10.37 -16.05
CA SER A 51 35.91 11.61 -15.91
C SER A 51 35.62 11.74 -14.42
N ALA A 52 36.28 12.72 -13.79
CA ALA A 52 36.01 13.09 -12.41
C ALA A 52 34.50 13.23 -12.30
N ALA A 53 33.88 12.34 -11.51
CA ALA A 53 32.49 12.46 -11.14
C ALA A 53 32.34 13.87 -10.58
N ALA A 54 31.70 14.74 -11.35
CA ALA A 54 31.34 16.06 -10.90
C ALA A 54 30.47 15.82 -9.67
N ALA A 55 31.03 16.11 -8.49
CA ALA A 55 30.23 16.36 -7.32
C ALA A 55 29.27 17.47 -7.71
N THR A 56 28.04 17.12 -8.06
CA THR A 56 26.95 18.07 -8.22
C THR A 56 26.86 18.79 -6.89
N ALA A 57 27.37 20.02 -6.85
CA ALA A 57 27.06 20.96 -5.80
C ALA A 57 25.54 20.94 -5.65
N THR A 58 25.06 20.49 -4.50
CA THR A 58 23.64 20.43 -4.19
C THR A 58 23.16 21.87 -4.14
N THR A 59 22.70 22.39 -5.27
CA THR A 59 21.98 23.65 -5.30
C THR A 59 20.78 23.46 -4.39
N GLY A 60 20.75 24.21 -3.29
CA GLY A 60 19.69 24.09 -2.30
C GLY A 60 18.30 24.19 -2.94
N THR A 61 17.34 23.48 -2.37
CA THR A 61 15.96 23.52 -2.85
C THR A 61 15.19 24.67 -2.19
N ALA A 62 14.06 25.07 -2.78
CA ALA A 62 13.14 26.01 -2.14
C ALA A 62 12.54 25.51 -0.81
N TYR A 63 12.78 24.25 -0.44
CA TYR A 63 12.31 23.63 0.80
C TYR A 63 13.33 23.75 1.94
N ASP A 64 14.59 24.06 1.63
CA ASP A 64 15.66 24.07 2.62
C ASP A 64 15.43 25.16 3.67
N GLY A 65 15.58 24.80 4.94
CA GLY A 65 15.37 25.72 6.07
C GLY A 65 13.90 26.08 6.36
N LEU A 66 12.94 25.67 5.53
CA LEU A 66 11.53 25.91 5.81
C LEU A 66 11.00 24.96 6.91
N PRO A 67 10.17 25.46 7.85
CA PRO A 67 9.40 24.60 8.75
C PRO A 67 8.50 23.64 7.98
N SER A 68 8.23 22.44 8.52
CA SER A 68 7.49 21.40 7.79
C SER A 68 6.08 21.80 7.37
N ALA A 69 5.41 22.68 8.11
CA ALA A 69 4.12 23.24 7.71
C ALA A 69 4.23 24.14 6.46
N GLN A 70 5.30 24.93 6.34
CA GLN A 70 5.55 25.76 5.16
C GLN A 70 5.99 24.91 3.97
N GLN A 71 6.79 23.86 4.21
CA GLN A 71 7.11 22.86 3.18
C GLN A 71 5.85 22.19 2.63
N ALA A 72 4.92 21.76 3.50
CA ALA A 72 3.66 21.16 3.07
C ALA A 72 2.80 22.11 2.21
N ALA A 73 2.73 23.39 2.59
CA ALA A 73 2.00 24.40 1.82
C ALA A 73 2.66 24.69 0.46
N LEU A 74 3.99 24.78 0.42
CA LEU A 74 4.75 24.92 -0.82
C LEU A 74 4.52 23.72 -1.75
N PHE A 75 4.61 22.51 -1.20
CA PHE A 75 4.39 21.27 -1.94
C PHE A 75 2.97 21.20 -2.52
N SER A 76 1.94 21.52 -1.72
CA SER A 76 0.54 21.63 -2.19
C SER A 76 0.43 22.57 -3.39
N ARG A 77 1.03 23.77 -3.31
CA ARG A 77 1.01 24.76 -4.40
C ARG A 77 1.68 24.24 -5.67
N GLN A 78 2.85 23.60 -5.54
CA GLN A 78 3.61 23.08 -6.68
C GLN A 78 2.92 21.90 -7.37
N VAL A 79 2.25 21.03 -6.60
CA VAL A 79 1.40 19.96 -7.17
C VAL A 79 0.21 20.57 -7.91
N ALA A 80 -0.51 21.50 -7.27
CA ALA A 80 -1.71 22.11 -7.84
C ALA A 80 -1.42 22.94 -9.11
N SER A 81 -0.27 23.62 -9.18
CA SER A 81 0.14 24.41 -10.36
C SER A 81 0.74 23.56 -11.50
N GLY A 82 0.99 22.27 -11.24
CA GLY A 82 1.72 21.38 -12.13
C GLY A 82 3.22 21.69 -12.22
N GLU A 83 3.76 22.57 -11.37
CA GLU A 83 5.18 22.88 -11.30
C GLU A 83 6.01 21.64 -10.97
N LEU A 84 5.59 20.86 -9.97
CA LEU A 84 6.29 19.63 -9.56
C LEU A 84 6.43 18.64 -10.72
N ALA A 85 5.39 18.49 -11.55
CA ALA A 85 5.39 17.60 -12.70
C ALA A 85 6.33 18.04 -13.84
N ARG A 86 6.68 19.33 -13.92
CA ARG A 86 7.58 19.89 -14.94
C ARG A 86 9.07 19.81 -14.58
N LEU A 87 9.38 19.57 -13.30
CA LEU A 87 10.75 19.42 -12.83
C LEU A 87 11.41 18.17 -13.43
N SER A 88 12.73 18.22 -13.64
CA SER A 88 13.53 17.05 -14.01
C SER A 88 13.54 15.99 -12.90
N ASP A 89 13.91 14.75 -13.22
CA ASP A 89 13.97 13.66 -12.23
C ASP A 89 14.87 14.01 -11.04
N ALA A 90 16.05 14.58 -11.32
CA ALA A 90 16.98 15.02 -10.28
C ALA A 90 16.37 16.12 -9.38
N GLN A 91 15.63 17.07 -9.96
CA GLN A 91 14.98 18.15 -9.21
C GLN A 91 13.83 17.62 -8.34
N VAL A 92 13.02 16.71 -8.87
CA VAL A 92 11.96 16.06 -8.08
C VAL A 92 12.57 15.29 -6.91
N LEU A 93 13.59 14.47 -7.13
CA LEU A 93 14.25 13.73 -6.05
C LEU A 93 14.88 14.67 -5.01
N ALA A 94 15.47 15.79 -5.43
CA ALA A 94 15.99 16.80 -4.52
C ALA A 94 14.88 17.42 -3.64
N VAL A 95 13.72 17.73 -4.22
CA VAL A 95 12.55 18.21 -3.46
C VAL A 95 12.18 17.21 -2.36
N PHE A 96 11.97 15.95 -2.73
CA PHE A 96 11.62 14.91 -1.75
C PHE A 96 12.71 14.73 -0.70
N GLN A 97 13.98 14.71 -1.10
CA GLN A 97 15.11 14.63 -0.16
C GLN A 97 15.15 15.81 0.83
N ALA A 98 14.73 17.01 0.44
CA ALA A 98 14.69 18.19 1.30
C ALA A 98 13.48 18.23 2.25
N LEU A 99 12.40 17.49 1.96
CA LEU A 99 11.23 17.44 2.83
C LEU A 99 11.56 16.90 4.22
N GLN A 100 11.08 17.59 5.24
CA GLN A 100 11.05 17.11 6.62
C GLN A 100 10.12 15.89 6.71
N PRO A 101 10.39 14.93 7.63
CA PRO A 101 9.65 13.68 7.67
C PRO A 101 8.13 13.83 7.77
N ASP A 102 7.66 14.83 8.49
CA ASP A 102 6.23 15.09 8.73
C ASP A 102 5.58 16.01 7.68
N ALA A 103 6.35 16.63 6.78
CA ALA A 103 5.83 17.55 5.76
C ALA A 103 4.89 16.86 4.76
N LEU A 104 5.22 15.62 4.34
CA LEU A 104 4.38 14.84 3.42
C LEU A 104 3.04 14.45 4.07
N LEU A 105 3.04 14.04 5.34
CA LEU A 105 1.80 13.70 6.05
C LEU A 105 0.94 14.94 6.28
N LYS A 106 1.54 16.08 6.63
CA LYS A 106 0.84 17.37 6.74
C LYS A 106 0.21 17.79 5.43
N TRP A 107 0.94 17.66 4.32
CA TRP A 107 0.40 17.92 2.98
C TRP A 107 -0.76 16.98 2.65
N ALA A 108 -0.57 15.67 2.79
CA ALA A 108 -1.60 14.68 2.50
C ALA A 108 -2.87 14.91 3.33
N ARG A 109 -2.73 15.28 4.61
CA ARG A 109 -3.85 15.66 5.50
C ARG A 109 -4.59 16.89 5.00
N ALA A 110 -3.86 17.93 4.62
CA ALA A 110 -4.46 19.15 4.07
C ALA A 110 -5.22 18.86 2.77
N GLU A 111 -4.67 18.04 1.88
CA GLU A 111 -5.33 17.64 0.64
C GLU A 111 -6.58 16.80 0.91
N MET A 112 -6.50 15.75 1.73
CA MET A 112 -7.63 14.86 2.02
C MET A 112 -8.80 15.58 2.74
N ASN A 113 -8.53 16.62 3.53
CA ASN A 113 -9.57 17.45 4.12
C ASN A 113 -10.42 18.20 3.06
N ARG A 114 -9.92 18.34 1.82
CA ARG A 114 -10.66 18.93 0.69
C ARG A 114 -11.59 17.92 0.00
N TYR A 115 -11.49 16.63 0.36
CA TYR A 115 -12.29 15.52 -0.16
C TYR A 115 -13.13 14.87 0.96
N PRO A 116 -14.12 15.59 1.53
CA PRO A 116 -15.04 14.99 2.50
C PRO A 116 -15.90 13.90 1.86
N GLU A 117 -16.14 14.02 0.56
CA GLU A 117 -16.90 13.11 -0.28
C GLU A 117 -16.23 13.01 -1.65
N TYR A 118 -16.20 11.81 -2.21
CA TYR A 118 -15.54 11.53 -3.49
C TYR A 118 -15.95 10.18 -4.08
N GLU A 119 -15.69 10.05 -5.38
CA GLU A 119 -15.84 8.81 -6.14
C GLU A 119 -14.47 8.42 -6.70
N TYR A 120 -14.10 7.15 -6.61
CA TYR A 120 -12.80 6.69 -7.07
C TYR A 120 -12.84 5.27 -7.63
N TRP A 121 -11.81 4.95 -8.42
CA TRP A 121 -11.60 3.65 -9.04
C TRP A 121 -10.27 3.11 -8.58
N MET A 122 -10.24 1.83 -8.27
CA MET A 122 -9.04 1.17 -7.79
C MET A 122 -8.96 -0.28 -8.25
N SER A 123 -7.73 -0.79 -8.24
CA SER A 123 -7.41 -2.21 -8.33
C SER A 123 -6.68 -2.61 -7.04
N ARG A 124 -7.15 -3.66 -6.35
CA ARG A 124 -6.50 -4.24 -5.17
C ARG A 124 -6.13 -5.69 -5.42
N GLN A 125 -4.94 -6.08 -4.99
CA GLN A 125 -4.50 -7.46 -4.99
C GLN A 125 -3.81 -7.74 -3.66
N GLU A 126 -4.20 -8.83 -3.02
CA GLU A 126 -3.73 -9.20 -1.68
C GLU A 126 -3.24 -10.63 -1.69
N ARG A 127 -2.35 -10.93 -0.74
CA ARG A 127 -2.07 -12.30 -0.33
C ARG A 127 -3.09 -12.69 0.73
N LEU A 128 -4.03 -13.56 0.38
CA LEU A 128 -5.04 -14.10 1.29
C LEU A 128 -4.69 -15.54 1.63
N ASN A 129 -4.64 -15.89 2.92
CA ASN A 129 -4.26 -17.24 3.38
C ASN A 129 -2.94 -17.75 2.76
N GLY A 130 -1.96 -16.85 2.62
CA GLY A 130 -0.65 -17.16 2.03
C GLY A 130 -0.62 -17.24 0.50
N GLN A 131 -1.76 -17.09 -0.19
CA GLN A 131 -1.84 -17.14 -1.65
C GLN A 131 -2.07 -15.77 -2.27
N TRP A 132 -1.22 -15.40 -3.23
CA TRP A 132 -1.43 -14.21 -4.04
C TRP A 132 -2.59 -14.44 -5.00
N GLN A 133 -3.56 -13.54 -5.02
CA GLN A 133 -4.69 -13.62 -5.95
C GLN A 133 -4.20 -13.52 -7.39
N GLU A 134 -4.78 -14.24 -8.34
CA GLU A 134 -4.36 -14.18 -9.76
C GLU A 134 -4.76 -12.88 -10.44
N GLN A 135 -5.98 -12.39 -10.17
CA GLN A 135 -6.53 -11.18 -10.75
C GLN A 135 -6.79 -10.14 -9.66
N PRO A 136 -6.49 -8.85 -9.90
CA PRO A 136 -6.85 -7.80 -8.95
C PRO A 136 -8.36 -7.61 -8.89
N ALA A 137 -8.87 -7.35 -7.69
CA ALA A 137 -10.22 -6.84 -7.47
C ALA A 137 -10.30 -5.40 -7.98
N LYS A 138 -11.10 -5.17 -9.03
CA LYS A 138 -11.34 -3.84 -9.58
C LYS A 138 -12.61 -3.27 -9.00
N MET A 139 -12.56 -2.07 -8.45
CA MET A 139 -13.68 -1.48 -7.72
C MET A 139 -13.95 -0.04 -8.17
N GLN A 140 -15.22 0.35 -8.18
CA GLN A 140 -15.69 1.73 -8.14
C GLN A 140 -16.28 1.98 -6.76
N ILE A 141 -15.89 3.08 -6.13
CA ILE A 141 -16.26 3.38 -4.75
C ILE A 141 -16.78 4.81 -4.66
N ARG A 142 -17.94 4.99 -4.03
CA ARG A 142 -18.48 6.27 -3.59
C ARG A 142 -18.32 6.35 -2.08
N TYR A 143 -17.65 7.39 -1.60
CA TYR A 143 -17.26 7.50 -0.20
C TYR A 143 -17.65 8.86 0.36
N ARG A 144 -18.25 8.85 1.56
CA ARG A 144 -18.42 10.00 2.46
C ARG A 144 -17.65 9.71 3.74
N HIS A 145 -16.88 10.69 4.21
CA HIS A 145 -16.04 10.51 5.39
C HIS A 145 -16.81 10.62 6.72
N ALA A 146 -17.72 11.58 6.84
CA ALA A 146 -18.39 11.92 8.09
C ALA A 146 -19.89 12.30 7.85
N PRO A 147 -20.85 11.49 8.32
CA PRO A 147 -20.64 10.13 8.81
C PRO A 147 -20.08 9.22 7.69
N ARG A 148 -19.32 8.20 8.06
CA ARG A 148 -18.74 7.22 7.15
C ARG A 148 -19.85 6.43 6.46
N GLN A 149 -19.99 6.72 5.18
CA GLN A 149 -20.89 6.00 4.29
C GLN A 149 -20.13 5.62 3.03
N LEU A 150 -20.38 4.42 2.54
CA LEU A 150 -19.71 3.89 1.36
C LEU A 150 -20.66 3.04 0.54
N TYR A 151 -20.57 3.19 -0.78
CA TYR A 151 -21.00 2.21 -1.74
C TYR A 151 -19.78 1.72 -2.51
N ALA A 152 -19.63 0.42 -2.68
CA ALA A 152 -18.58 -0.17 -3.50
C ALA A 152 -19.17 -1.21 -4.46
N LYS A 153 -18.69 -1.17 -5.70
CA LYS A 153 -19.05 -2.10 -6.77
C LYS A 153 -17.81 -2.70 -7.38
N TRP A 154 -17.79 -4.02 -7.49
CA TRP A 154 -16.72 -4.75 -8.15
C TRP A 154 -16.99 -4.84 -9.65
N LEU A 155 -16.04 -4.30 -10.41
CA LEU A 155 -16.08 -4.19 -11.86
C LEU A 155 -15.69 -5.52 -12.54
N PRO A 156 -15.94 -5.67 -13.85
CA PRO A 156 -15.48 -6.83 -14.62
C PRO A 156 -13.96 -7.06 -14.56
N GLY A 157 -13.56 -8.33 -14.60
CA GLY A 157 -12.16 -8.74 -14.71
C GLY A 157 -11.50 -9.25 -13.43
N GLY A 158 -12.29 -9.63 -12.41
CA GLY A 158 -11.81 -10.29 -11.19
C GLY A 158 -12.85 -11.23 -10.59
N ALA A 159 -12.45 -12.05 -9.60
CA ALA A 159 -13.31 -13.09 -9.00
C ALA A 159 -14.59 -12.53 -8.34
N GLN A 160 -14.54 -11.29 -7.87
CA GLN A 160 -15.64 -10.60 -7.19
C GLN A 160 -16.55 -9.82 -8.16
N SER A 161 -16.37 -9.98 -9.47
CA SER A 161 -17.13 -9.19 -10.46
C SER A 161 -18.65 -9.25 -10.22
N GLY A 162 -19.27 -8.08 -10.20
CA GLY A 162 -20.71 -7.93 -9.96
C GLY A 162 -21.09 -7.82 -8.50
N GLN A 163 -20.18 -8.01 -7.54
CA GLN A 163 -20.43 -7.74 -6.13
C GLN A 163 -20.76 -6.27 -5.90
N GLU A 164 -21.71 -5.99 -5.01
CA GLU A 164 -22.05 -4.65 -4.55
C GLU A 164 -22.20 -4.68 -3.03
N ILE A 165 -21.68 -3.64 -2.35
CA ILE A 165 -21.89 -3.44 -0.91
C ILE A 165 -22.23 -1.98 -0.61
N LEU A 166 -22.96 -1.79 0.47
CA LEU A 166 -23.30 -0.51 1.07
C LEU A 166 -22.99 -0.57 2.56
N TYR A 167 -22.29 0.44 3.05
CA TYR A 167 -21.97 0.62 4.45
C TYR A 167 -22.45 1.98 4.91
N ASP A 168 -23.13 2.02 6.05
CA ASP A 168 -23.57 3.25 6.71
C ASP A 168 -23.37 3.10 8.21
N GLU A 169 -22.36 3.81 8.74
CA GLU A 169 -22.02 3.72 10.16
C GLU A 169 -23.15 4.23 11.09
N THR A 170 -24.06 5.05 10.58
CA THR A 170 -25.20 5.59 11.35
C THR A 170 -26.34 4.60 11.49
N ARG A 171 -26.42 3.60 10.60
CA ARG A 171 -27.49 2.60 10.58
C ARG A 171 -27.06 1.31 11.24
N ARG A 172 -25.98 0.70 10.74
CA ARG A 172 -25.43 -0.55 11.26
C ARG A 172 -23.92 -0.49 11.25
N LYS A 173 -23.35 -0.04 12.37
CA LYS A 173 -21.91 0.19 12.47
C LYS A 173 -21.08 -1.06 12.15
N ASP A 174 -21.53 -2.27 12.52
CA ASP A 174 -20.75 -3.52 12.46
C ASP A 174 -21.13 -4.46 11.30
N GLU A 175 -21.99 -3.99 10.39
CA GLU A 175 -22.44 -4.77 9.24
C GLU A 175 -22.43 -3.91 7.97
N MET A 176 -22.26 -4.55 6.82
CA MET A 176 -22.53 -3.97 5.50
C MET A 176 -23.69 -4.71 4.85
N TYR A 177 -24.45 -4.04 3.99
CA TYR A 177 -25.52 -4.65 3.22
C TYR A 177 -25.05 -4.87 1.79
N GLY A 178 -25.29 -6.05 1.22
CA GLY A 178 -24.98 -6.29 -0.17
C GLY A 178 -25.06 -7.75 -0.58
N HIS A 179 -24.62 -8.03 -1.79
CA HIS A 179 -24.62 -9.36 -2.37
C HIS A 179 -23.24 -9.66 -2.95
N LEU A 180 -22.91 -10.95 -3.09
CA LEU A 180 -21.66 -11.39 -3.71
C LEU A 180 -21.69 -11.25 -5.23
N GLY A 181 -20.54 -11.39 -5.88
CA GLY A 181 -20.44 -11.51 -7.33
C GLY A 181 -20.85 -12.90 -7.84
N GLY A 182 -20.85 -13.08 -9.16
CA GLY A 182 -21.10 -14.37 -9.81
C GLY A 182 -22.54 -14.89 -9.70
N VAL A 183 -22.72 -16.22 -9.77
CA VAL A 183 -24.03 -16.88 -9.85
C VAL A 183 -24.89 -16.74 -8.58
N LEU A 184 -24.29 -16.34 -7.46
CA LEU A 184 -24.98 -16.10 -6.18
C LEU A 184 -25.33 -14.61 -5.97
N GLY A 185 -25.09 -13.74 -6.95
CA GLY A 185 -25.23 -12.29 -6.81
C GLY A 185 -26.65 -11.73 -6.88
N PHE A 186 -27.68 -12.54 -6.67
CA PHE A 186 -29.09 -12.12 -6.72
C PHE A 186 -29.73 -11.98 -5.33
N THR A 187 -29.03 -12.32 -4.24
CA THR A 187 -29.56 -12.20 -2.88
C THR A 187 -28.68 -11.27 -2.06
N SER A 188 -29.25 -10.14 -1.68
CA SER A 188 -28.63 -9.20 -0.75
C SER A 188 -28.86 -9.64 0.70
N MET A 189 -27.84 -9.44 1.53
CA MET A 189 -27.83 -9.82 2.94
C MET A 189 -27.03 -8.83 3.77
N TRP A 190 -27.24 -8.87 5.08
CA TRP A 190 -26.36 -8.22 6.03
C TRP A 190 -25.13 -9.09 6.26
N ILE A 191 -23.94 -8.51 6.12
CA ILE A 191 -22.65 -9.17 6.25
C ILE A 191 -21.90 -8.49 7.39
N ALA A 192 -21.60 -9.25 8.45
CA ALA A 192 -20.77 -8.78 9.54
C ALA A 192 -19.37 -8.41 9.03
N LEU A 193 -18.87 -7.24 9.46
CA LEU A 193 -17.57 -6.73 9.00
C LEU A 193 -16.38 -7.58 9.46
N ASP A 194 -16.55 -8.29 10.55
CA ASP A 194 -15.61 -9.27 11.10
C ASP A 194 -16.05 -10.72 10.83
N GLY A 195 -17.05 -10.94 9.97
CA GLY A 195 -17.48 -12.28 9.60
C GLY A 195 -16.42 -13.04 8.79
N SER A 196 -16.49 -14.37 8.78
CA SER A 196 -15.64 -15.22 7.94
C SER A 196 -15.76 -14.87 6.45
N LEU A 197 -16.97 -14.53 5.99
CA LEU A 197 -17.21 -14.11 4.61
C LEU A 197 -16.42 -12.85 4.24
N ALA A 198 -16.43 -11.81 5.09
CA ALA A 198 -15.69 -10.58 4.84
C ALA A 198 -14.17 -10.84 4.85
N ARG A 199 -13.67 -11.57 5.85
CA ARG A 199 -12.24 -11.90 5.99
C ARG A 199 -11.71 -12.84 4.91
N SER A 200 -12.55 -13.68 4.34
CA SER A 200 -12.15 -14.56 3.23
C SER A 200 -11.82 -13.80 1.94
N GLN A 201 -12.23 -12.53 1.85
CA GLN A 201 -12.16 -11.73 0.63
C GLN A 201 -11.14 -10.59 0.68
N SER A 202 -10.66 -10.20 1.86
CA SER A 202 -9.79 -9.04 2.07
C SER A 202 -9.17 -9.08 3.46
N ASN A 203 -7.93 -8.63 3.61
CA ASN A 203 -7.30 -8.41 4.92
C ASN A 203 -7.83 -7.12 5.60
N HIS A 204 -8.51 -6.28 4.81
CA HIS A 204 -9.14 -5.04 5.23
C HIS A 204 -10.66 -5.17 5.35
N THR A 205 -11.26 -4.27 6.11
CA THR A 205 -12.71 -4.10 6.23
C THR A 205 -13.20 -2.97 5.32
N VAL A 206 -14.53 -2.88 5.13
CA VAL A 206 -15.16 -1.78 4.37
C VAL A 206 -14.80 -0.39 4.91
N ARG A 207 -14.46 -0.30 6.20
CA ARG A 207 -14.08 0.94 6.89
C ARG A 207 -12.73 1.49 6.43
N ASP A 208 -11.93 0.63 5.81
CA ASP A 208 -10.54 0.90 5.43
C ASP A 208 -10.44 1.38 3.96
N LEU A 209 -11.57 1.44 3.24
CA LEU A 209 -11.68 1.90 1.85
C LEU A 209 -11.70 3.44 1.71
N GLY A 210 -11.40 4.20 2.75
CA GLY A 210 -11.26 5.66 2.65
C GLY A 210 -9.78 6.07 2.58
N PHE A 211 -9.43 7.04 1.73
CA PHE A 211 -8.08 7.65 1.78
C PHE A 211 -7.75 8.24 3.16
N GLN A 212 -8.76 8.71 3.89
CA GLN A 212 -8.60 9.17 5.27
C GLN A 212 -8.15 8.04 6.21
N TYR A 213 -8.56 6.80 5.98
CA TYR A 213 -8.07 5.66 6.75
C TYR A 213 -6.58 5.41 6.46
N VAL A 214 -6.21 5.33 5.17
CA VAL A 214 -4.81 5.13 4.73
C VAL A 214 -3.91 6.18 5.37
N LEU A 215 -4.29 7.46 5.29
CA LEU A 215 -3.53 8.53 5.92
C LEU A 215 -3.44 8.39 7.45
N SER A 216 -4.53 8.01 8.10
CA SER A 216 -4.53 7.80 9.55
C SER A 216 -3.66 6.62 9.98
N MET A 217 -3.52 5.60 9.12
CA MET A 217 -2.56 4.50 9.32
C MET A 217 -1.13 5.01 9.25
N LEU A 218 -0.78 5.76 8.18
CA LEU A 218 0.56 6.32 8.03
C LEU A 218 0.95 7.27 9.18
N GLU A 219 0.00 8.08 9.67
CA GLU A 219 0.23 8.93 10.84
C GLU A 219 0.45 8.13 12.14
N ARG A 220 -0.25 7.01 12.32
CA ARG A 220 -0.03 6.11 13.47
C ARG A 220 1.36 5.47 13.39
N ASP A 221 1.75 4.99 12.22
CA ASP A 221 3.06 4.36 12.00
C ASP A 221 4.19 5.38 12.23
N ALA A 222 4.06 6.59 11.69
CA ALA A 222 5.01 7.67 11.90
C ALA A 222 5.14 8.06 13.38
N LYS A 223 4.01 8.21 14.10
CA LYS A 223 4.01 8.46 15.55
C LYS A 223 4.71 7.34 16.31
N SER A 224 4.46 6.10 15.90
CA SER A 224 5.04 4.91 16.50
C SER A 224 6.56 4.82 16.27
N LEU A 225 7.04 5.08 15.05
CA LEU A 225 8.46 5.14 14.73
C LEU A 225 9.17 6.19 15.57
N ARG A 226 8.60 7.40 15.65
CA ARG A 226 9.11 8.49 16.49
C ARG A 226 9.20 8.09 17.96
N ALA A 227 8.17 7.44 18.50
CA ALA A 227 8.15 6.98 19.89
C ALA A 227 9.23 5.92 20.17
N ALA A 228 9.61 5.13 19.15
CA ALA A 228 10.71 4.17 19.21
C ALA A 228 12.10 4.80 18.93
N GLY A 229 12.19 6.12 18.72
CA GLY A 229 13.44 6.81 18.38
C GLY A 229 13.93 6.53 16.95
N LEU A 230 13.06 6.05 16.08
CA LEU A 230 13.35 5.72 14.68
C LEU A 230 12.94 6.87 13.75
N SER A 231 13.59 6.93 12.58
CA SER A 231 13.25 7.89 11.54
C SER A 231 11.90 7.59 10.90
N GLU A 232 11.07 8.61 10.76
CA GLU A 232 9.81 8.57 10.00
C GLU A 232 10.05 8.74 8.49
N LYS A 233 11.24 9.22 8.11
CA LYS A 233 11.61 9.44 6.72
C LYS A 233 11.82 8.11 6.03
N TYR A 234 11.31 7.99 4.81
CA TYR A 234 11.59 6.86 3.95
C TYR A 234 13.11 6.68 3.75
N GLY A 235 13.53 5.43 3.55
CA GLY A 235 14.94 5.10 3.29
C GLY A 235 15.34 5.29 1.83
N LYS A 236 14.37 5.26 0.90
CA LYS A 236 14.61 5.35 -0.55
C LYS A 236 13.54 6.20 -1.24
N ALA A 237 13.98 7.05 -2.17
CA ALA A 237 13.12 7.77 -3.11
C ALA A 237 13.63 7.56 -4.54
N GLU A 238 12.73 7.25 -5.47
CA GLU A 238 13.06 6.97 -6.87
C GLU A 238 11.99 7.54 -7.80
N ILE A 239 12.38 7.96 -9.00
CA ILE A 239 11.42 8.22 -10.07
C ILE A 239 11.07 6.90 -10.72
N VAL A 240 9.76 6.65 -10.84
CA VAL A 240 9.23 5.46 -11.49
C VAL A 240 8.20 5.86 -12.55
N GLN A 241 8.03 5.01 -13.55
CA GLN A 241 7.01 5.20 -14.57
C GLN A 241 6.21 3.91 -14.72
N GLU A 242 4.93 3.94 -14.34
CA GLU A 242 4.02 2.80 -14.45
C GLU A 242 2.79 3.26 -15.24
N GLN A 243 2.40 2.49 -16.27
CA GLN A 243 1.26 2.79 -17.14
C GLN A 243 1.29 4.22 -17.73
N GLY A 244 2.49 4.71 -18.07
CA GLY A 244 2.69 6.05 -18.63
C GLY A 244 2.61 7.19 -17.62
N VAL A 245 2.43 6.90 -16.32
CA VAL A 245 2.40 7.90 -15.25
C VAL A 245 3.75 7.97 -14.56
N ARG A 246 4.38 9.15 -14.60
CA ARG A 246 5.62 9.46 -13.88
C ARG A 246 5.29 9.77 -12.42
N MET A 247 5.94 9.06 -11.50
CA MET A 247 5.68 9.11 -10.06
C MET A 247 6.98 9.14 -9.28
N VAL A 248 6.88 9.48 -8.00
CA VAL A 248 7.96 9.24 -7.01
C VAL A 248 7.57 8.07 -6.14
N ALA A 249 8.38 7.02 -6.14
CA ALA A 249 8.26 5.91 -5.22
C ALA A 249 9.06 6.19 -3.95
N LEU A 250 8.38 6.20 -2.81
CA LEU A 250 8.97 6.35 -1.48
C LEU A 250 8.89 5.00 -0.76
N THR A 251 10.02 4.50 -0.26
CA THR A 251 10.09 3.17 0.35
C THR A 251 10.57 3.24 1.80
N TRP A 252 9.79 2.63 2.70
CA TRP A 252 10.10 2.44 4.11
C TRP A 252 10.41 0.98 4.38
N GLU A 253 11.47 0.74 5.15
CA GLU A 253 11.77 -0.53 5.80
C GLU A 253 11.40 -0.39 7.27
N LEU A 254 10.36 -1.09 7.71
CA LEU A 254 9.83 -1.01 9.07
C LEU A 254 10.57 -2.01 9.96
N PRO A 255 10.83 -1.69 11.24
CA PRO A 255 11.53 -2.60 12.14
C PRO A 255 10.68 -3.84 12.41
N ALA A 256 11.35 -4.96 12.72
CA ALA A 256 10.67 -6.13 13.24
C ALA A 256 10.44 -5.96 14.75
N GLY A 257 9.43 -6.64 15.31
CA GLY A 257 9.14 -6.62 16.74
C GLY A 257 8.06 -5.62 17.11
N ALA A 258 8.14 -5.06 18.33
CA ALA A 258 7.15 -4.11 18.83
C ALA A 258 7.52 -2.67 18.42
N PRO A 259 6.56 -1.86 17.95
CA PRO A 259 5.19 -2.26 17.62
C PRO A 259 5.13 -3.06 16.32
N GLN A 260 4.14 -3.96 16.23
CA GLN A 260 3.94 -4.76 15.03
C GLN A 260 3.37 -3.88 13.92
N TYR A 261 4.04 -3.88 12.77
CA TYR A 261 3.58 -3.25 11.55
C TYR A 261 2.93 -4.28 10.63
N TYR A 262 2.01 -3.83 9.78
CA TYR A 262 1.32 -4.69 8.81
C TYR A 262 2.28 -5.37 7.83
N ALA A 263 3.35 -4.67 7.45
CA ALA A 263 4.33 -5.14 6.48
C ALA A 263 5.75 -4.80 6.94
N LYS A 264 6.74 -5.58 6.47
CA LYS A 264 8.16 -5.29 6.68
C LYS A 264 8.61 -4.11 5.83
N ARG A 265 8.11 -4.04 4.60
CA ARG A 265 8.42 -2.98 3.65
C ARG A 265 7.14 -2.42 3.07
N VAL A 266 7.08 -1.10 2.95
CA VAL A 266 5.97 -0.38 2.30
C VAL A 266 6.56 0.59 1.28
N GLN A 267 5.97 0.61 0.08
CA GLN A 267 6.27 1.57 -0.96
C GLN A 267 5.00 2.33 -1.33
N LEU A 268 5.08 3.66 -1.28
CA LEU A 268 4.02 4.54 -1.74
C LEU A 268 4.51 5.29 -2.98
N MET A 269 3.75 5.23 -4.07
CA MET A 269 4.03 5.98 -5.28
C MET A 269 3.10 7.18 -5.38
N LEU A 270 3.68 8.37 -5.42
CA LEU A 270 2.95 9.63 -5.54
C LEU A 270 2.95 10.08 -7.00
N ASP A 271 1.76 10.33 -7.54
CA ASP A 271 1.59 10.97 -8.84
C ASP A 271 2.01 12.44 -8.75
N LEU A 272 2.87 12.89 -9.66
CA LEU A 272 3.37 14.26 -9.67
C LEU A 272 2.31 15.30 -10.09
N LYS A 273 1.17 14.85 -10.62
CA LYS A 273 0.07 15.70 -11.12
C LYS A 273 -1.13 15.75 -10.19
N HIS A 274 -1.24 14.82 -9.24
CA HIS A 274 -2.45 14.65 -8.44
C HIS A 274 -2.14 14.63 -6.93
N PRO A 275 -3.06 15.13 -6.09
CA PRO A 275 -2.81 15.32 -4.67
C PRO A 275 -3.08 14.07 -3.81
N TYR A 276 -2.82 12.87 -4.34
CA TYR A 276 -3.07 11.61 -3.63
C TYR A 276 -2.02 10.54 -3.94
N ILE A 277 -1.89 9.57 -3.03
CA ILE A 277 -1.08 8.37 -3.24
C ILE A 277 -1.73 7.55 -4.34
N ARG A 278 -0.98 7.23 -5.39
CA ARG A 278 -1.50 6.50 -6.56
C ARG A 278 -1.31 4.99 -6.43
N VAL A 279 -0.18 4.56 -5.88
CA VAL A 279 0.10 3.13 -5.69
C VAL A 279 0.62 2.90 -4.27
N GLU A 280 0.13 1.84 -3.64
CA GLU A 280 0.70 1.26 -2.44
C GLU A 280 1.16 -0.16 -2.77
N THR A 281 2.32 -0.54 -2.28
CA THR A 281 2.78 -1.92 -2.30
C THR A 281 3.44 -2.27 -0.99
N ALA A 282 3.11 -3.44 -0.45
CA ALA A 282 3.59 -3.91 0.83
C ALA A 282 4.19 -5.32 0.71
N TRP A 283 5.25 -5.57 1.47
CA TRP A 283 5.93 -6.87 1.52
C TRP A 283 6.13 -7.36 2.96
N ASP A 284 6.02 -8.67 3.16
CA ASP A 284 6.33 -9.32 4.43
C ASP A 284 7.84 -9.41 4.69
N ALA A 285 8.21 -9.99 5.84
CA ALA A 285 9.60 -10.16 6.26
C ALA A 285 10.43 -11.08 5.35
N ASP A 286 9.77 -11.97 4.60
CA ASP A 286 10.40 -12.87 3.64
C ASP A 286 10.53 -12.24 2.24
N GLY A 287 10.04 -11.00 2.08
CA GLY A 287 10.06 -10.27 0.82
C GLY A 287 8.93 -10.64 -0.13
N ASN A 288 7.94 -11.42 0.30
CA ASN A 288 6.76 -11.69 -0.51
C ASN A 288 5.84 -10.47 -0.51
N MET A 289 5.29 -10.15 -1.69
CA MET A 289 4.25 -9.13 -1.77
C MET A 289 3.01 -9.62 -1.03
N VAL A 290 2.53 -8.80 -0.09
CA VAL A 290 1.30 -9.03 0.68
C VAL A 290 0.14 -8.22 0.15
N GLU A 291 0.42 -7.06 -0.43
CA GLU A 291 -0.61 -6.18 -0.98
C GLU A 291 -0.06 -5.28 -2.07
N LYS A 292 -0.89 -5.05 -3.09
CA LYS A 292 -0.74 -3.96 -4.06
C LYS A 292 -2.09 -3.30 -4.27
N ILE A 293 -2.15 -1.99 -4.03
CA ILE A 293 -3.31 -1.15 -4.34
C ILE A 293 -2.90 -0.12 -5.38
N VAL A 294 -3.72 0.04 -6.41
CA VAL A 294 -3.59 1.09 -7.43
C VAL A 294 -4.88 1.90 -7.45
N PHE A 295 -4.77 3.21 -7.24
CA PHE A 295 -5.85 4.16 -7.41
C PHE A 295 -5.79 4.77 -8.82
N ASP A 296 -6.70 4.32 -9.67
CA ASP A 296 -6.70 4.68 -11.10
C ASP A 296 -7.19 6.11 -11.33
N LYS A 297 -8.20 6.51 -10.55
CA LYS A 297 -8.90 7.79 -10.67
C LYS A 297 -9.57 8.17 -9.36
N LEU A 298 -9.50 9.46 -9.02
CA LEU A 298 -10.23 10.09 -7.90
C LEU A 298 -10.96 11.33 -8.40
N VAL A 299 -12.23 11.47 -8.03
CA VAL A 299 -13.09 12.61 -8.38
C VAL A 299 -13.75 13.13 -7.12
N ARG A 300 -13.53 14.40 -6.80
CA ARG A 300 -14.28 15.10 -5.75
C ARG A 300 -15.75 15.19 -6.16
N LYS A 301 -16.66 14.80 -5.26
CA LYS A 301 -18.10 14.79 -5.52
C LYS A 301 -18.85 15.02 -4.22
N THR A 302 -20.01 15.65 -4.29
CA THR A 302 -20.96 15.68 -3.17
C THR A 302 -22.12 14.78 -3.53
N PHE A 303 -22.60 14.01 -2.56
CA PHE A 303 -23.64 13.02 -2.69
C PHE A 303 -24.88 13.43 -1.91
N GLU A 304 -26.04 13.19 -2.50
CA GLU A 304 -27.30 13.21 -1.75
C GLU A 304 -27.43 11.96 -0.87
N ALA A 305 -28.26 12.01 0.17
CA ALA A 305 -28.46 10.88 1.07
C ALA A 305 -28.91 9.59 0.34
N ALA A 306 -29.69 9.74 -0.73
CA ALA A 306 -30.16 8.63 -1.58
C ALA A 306 -29.03 7.82 -2.22
N VAL A 307 -27.81 8.36 -2.32
CA VAL A 307 -26.63 7.61 -2.81
C VAL A 307 -26.23 6.49 -1.85
N PHE A 308 -26.55 6.61 -0.57
CA PHE A 308 -26.25 5.59 0.45
C PHE A 308 -27.53 4.91 0.94
N ASP A 309 -28.57 4.88 0.11
CA ASP A 309 -29.78 4.10 0.34
C ASP A 309 -29.74 2.79 -0.48
N PRO A 310 -29.98 1.61 0.14
CA PRO A 310 -30.11 0.36 -0.62
C PRO A 310 -31.26 0.38 -1.65
N ALA A 311 -32.25 1.27 -1.52
CA ALA A 311 -33.33 1.44 -2.51
C ALA A 311 -32.93 2.28 -3.74
N ASN A 312 -31.67 2.73 -3.83
CA ASN A 312 -31.20 3.49 -4.98
C ASN A 312 -31.30 2.64 -6.28
N PRO A 313 -31.99 3.12 -7.32
CA PRO A 313 -32.24 2.34 -8.54
C PRO A 313 -30.98 2.07 -9.38
N GLU A 314 -29.84 2.72 -9.09
CA GLU A 314 -28.57 2.42 -9.73
C GLU A 314 -27.92 1.12 -9.18
N TYR A 315 -28.37 0.63 -8.02
CA TYR A 315 -27.79 -0.51 -7.33
C TYR A 315 -28.60 -1.78 -7.55
N ARG A 316 -27.95 -2.94 -7.47
CA ARG A 316 -28.56 -4.24 -7.76
C ARG A 316 -28.88 -5.05 -6.51
N PHE A 317 -29.29 -4.35 -5.46
CA PHE A 317 -29.62 -4.98 -4.19
C PHE A 317 -30.98 -5.67 -4.16
#